data_AF-A0A372GJZ1-F1
#
_entry.id   AF-A0A372GJZ1-F1
#
_cell.length_a   1.000
_cell.length_b   1.000
_cell.length_c   1.000
_cell.angle_alpha   90.00
_cell.angle_beta   90.00
_cell.angle_gamma   90.00
#
_symmetry.space_group_name_H-M   'P 1'
#
loop_
_entity.id
_entity.type
_entity.pdbx_description
1 polymer ?
#
loop_
_entity_poly.entity_id
_entity_poly.type
_entity_poly.pdbx_seq_one_letter_code
_entity_poly.pdbx_strand_id
1 'polypeptide(L)'
;MTPDDTGTTAPTKTRIEYLEELGDELVARGLRARLVLPRGQSPTLHVLNPDVSALTENILAEEAADGWWYWWSWAERIAPATEPTTAADRIARVLFAFPSSFGPEGPPPS
;
A
#
# COMPACT_ATOMS: atom_id res chain seq x y z
N MET A 1 -25.59 32.76 -21.33
CA MET A 1 -24.16 33.11 -21.23
C MET A 1 -23.69 32.49 -19.93
N THR A 2 -23.01 31.35 -20.09
CA THR A 2 -22.25 30.49 -19.15
C THR A 2 -22.75 30.29 -17.71
N PRO A 3 -23.08 29.05 -17.28
CA PRO A 3 -23.05 28.70 -15.88
C PRO A 3 -21.59 28.57 -15.42
N ASP A 4 -21.25 29.24 -14.33
CA ASP A 4 -20.06 28.95 -13.52
C ASP A 4 -20.32 27.64 -12.77
N ASP A 5 -20.14 26.50 -13.44
CA ASP A 5 -19.90 25.22 -12.78
C ASP A 5 -18.40 25.14 -12.47
N THR A 6 -17.95 25.90 -11.46
CA THR A 6 -16.70 25.58 -10.76
C THR A 6 -17.00 24.39 -9.84
N GLY A 7 -17.29 23.25 -10.45
CA GLY A 7 -17.08 21.97 -9.81
C GLY A 7 -15.59 21.85 -9.55
N THR A 8 -15.14 22.29 -8.38
CA THR A 8 -13.88 21.83 -7.79
C THR A 8 -14.05 20.34 -7.53
N THR A 9 -13.96 19.55 -8.59
CA THR A 9 -13.67 18.13 -8.50
C THR A 9 -12.23 18.10 -7.99
N ALA A 10 -12.07 17.95 -6.67
CA ALA A 10 -10.77 17.67 -6.09
C ALA A 10 -10.12 16.55 -6.93
N PRO A 11 -8.84 16.68 -7.32
CA PRO A 11 -8.20 15.66 -8.15
C PRO A 11 -8.34 14.31 -7.45
N THR A 12 -9.00 13.35 -8.10
CA THR A 12 -9.04 11.97 -7.62
C THR A 12 -7.63 11.44 -7.68
N LYS A 13 -7.05 11.15 -6.50
CA LYS A 13 -5.74 10.51 -6.41
C LYS A 13 -5.74 9.21 -7.21
N THR A 14 -4.69 9.06 -7.98
CA THR A 14 -4.36 7.86 -8.73
C THR A 14 -3.81 6.79 -7.78
N ARG A 15 -3.86 5.53 -8.23
CA ARG A 15 -3.19 4.41 -7.55
C ARG A 15 -1.74 4.70 -7.18
N ILE A 16 -1.00 5.35 -8.08
CA ILE A 16 0.42 5.66 -7.88
C ILE A 16 0.59 6.63 -6.73
N GLU A 17 -0.20 7.71 -6.70
CA GLU A 17 -0.14 8.71 -5.62
C GLU A 17 -0.44 8.10 -4.25
N TYR A 18 -1.41 7.18 -4.15
CA TYR A 18 -1.65 6.45 -2.90
C TYR A 18 -0.44 5.59 -2.49
N LEU A 19 0.16 4.86 -3.43
CA LEU A 19 1.33 4.02 -3.14
C LEU A 19 2.57 4.86 -2.78
N GLU A 20 2.73 6.04 -3.38
CA GLU A 20 3.81 6.98 -3.05
C GLU A 20 3.65 7.53 -1.62
N GLU A 21 2.45 7.98 -1.24
CA GLU A 21 2.17 8.45 0.12
C GLU A 21 2.39 7.35 1.17
N LEU A 22 1.93 6.14 0.88
CA LEU A 22 2.22 4.99 1.73
C LEU A 22 3.73 4.72 1.82
N GLY A 23 4.44 4.86 0.70
CA GLY A 23 5.89 4.72 0.64
C GLY A 23 6.61 5.69 1.58
N ASP A 24 6.22 6.96 1.56
CA ASP A 24 6.79 8.00 2.44
C ASP A 24 6.58 7.68 3.92
N GLU A 25 5.37 7.25 4.28
CA GLU A 25 5.04 6.82 5.65
C GLU A 25 5.88 5.61 6.10
N LEU A 26 6.12 4.65 5.21
CA LEU A 26 6.96 3.49 5.50
C LEU A 26 8.44 3.87 5.67
N VAL A 27 8.95 4.77 4.83
CA VAL A 27 10.31 5.29 4.91
C VAL A 27 10.53 6.05 6.21
N ALA A 28 9.55 6.85 6.65
CA ALA A 28 9.61 7.54 7.94
C ALA A 28 9.71 6.57 9.13
N ARG A 29 9.24 5.33 8.97
CA ARG A 29 9.31 4.25 9.98
C ARG A 29 10.57 3.37 9.86
N GLY A 30 11.49 3.70 8.96
CA GLY A 30 12.75 2.97 8.77
C GLY A 30 12.64 1.75 7.84
N LEU A 31 11.49 1.53 7.19
CA LEU A 31 11.33 0.52 6.16
C LEU A 31 11.81 1.07 4.82
N ARG A 32 12.21 0.21 3.90
CA ARG A 32 12.47 0.62 2.51
C ARG A 32 11.26 0.28 1.66
N ALA A 33 10.70 1.29 0.98
CA ALA A 33 9.60 1.12 0.05
C ALA A 33 10.05 1.47 -1.37
N ARG A 34 9.64 0.67 -2.35
CA ARG A 34 9.96 0.86 -3.77
C ARG A 34 8.71 0.63 -4.59
N LEU A 35 8.29 1.64 -5.33
CA LEU A 35 7.23 1.48 -6.32
C LEU A 35 7.73 0.64 -7.50
N VAL A 36 6.97 -0.39 -7.86
CA VAL A 36 7.21 -1.28 -8.99
C VAL A 36 6.08 -1.09 -9.99
N LEU A 37 6.46 -0.90 -11.26
CA LEU A 37 5.55 -0.70 -12.39
C LEU A 37 5.78 -1.81 -13.43
N PRO A 38 5.29 -3.04 -13.19
CA PRO A 38 5.46 -4.12 -14.15
C PRO A 38 4.65 -3.81 -15.41
N ARG A 39 5.23 -4.11 -16.58
CA ARG A 39 4.56 -3.90 -17.87
C ARG A 39 3.28 -4.75 -17.93
N GLY A 40 2.13 -4.09 -18.06
CA GLY A 40 0.84 -4.75 -18.18
C GLY A 40 0.23 -5.24 -16.86
N GLN A 41 0.81 -4.89 -15.71
CA GLN A 41 0.23 -5.17 -14.39
C GLN A 41 -0.03 -3.87 -13.61
N SER A 42 -0.87 -3.98 -12.58
CA SER A 42 -1.13 -2.90 -11.63
C SER A 42 0.17 -2.48 -10.92
N PRO A 43 0.43 -1.17 -10.74
CA PRO A 43 1.46 -0.66 -9.84
C PRO A 43 1.37 -1.31 -8.45
N THR A 44 2.50 -1.70 -7.88
CA THR A 44 2.59 -2.26 -6.53
C THR A 44 3.75 -1.63 -5.78
N LEU A 45 3.64 -1.55 -4.46
CA LEU A 45 4.69 -1.05 -3.58
C LEU A 45 5.41 -2.23 -2.92
N HIS A 46 6.67 -2.41 -3.27
CA HIS A 46 7.53 -3.42 -2.66
C HIS A 46 8.16 -2.84 -1.40
N VAL A 47 7.86 -3.41 -0.26
CA VAL A 47 8.30 -2.98 1.08
C VAL A 47 9.26 -4.02 1.63
N LEU A 48 10.37 -3.58 2.20
CA LEU A 48 11.34 -4.48 2.81
C LEU A 48 11.86 -3.91 4.13
N ASN A 49 12.14 -4.79 5.07
CA ASN A 49 12.79 -4.44 6.32
C ASN A 49 14.32 -4.49 6.14
N PRO A 50 15.06 -3.36 6.23
CA PRO A 50 16.51 -3.38 6.04
C PRO A 50 17.27 -4.14 7.14
N ASP A 51 16.68 -4.27 8.33
CA ASP A 51 17.28 -4.99 9.46
C ASP A 51 17.10 -6.51 9.33
N VAL A 52 16.12 -6.94 8.53
CA VAL A 52 15.80 -8.34 8.27
C VAL A 52 15.60 -8.52 6.77
N SER A 53 16.70 -8.58 6.02
CA SER A 53 16.72 -8.62 4.54
C SER A 53 15.85 -9.71 3.89
N ALA A 54 15.46 -10.74 4.64
CA ALA A 54 14.62 -11.84 4.17
C ALA A 54 13.11 -11.52 4.17
N LEU A 55 12.70 -10.36 4.73
CA LEU A 55 11.29 -10.02 4.87
C LEU A 55 10.92 -8.86 3.94
N THR A 56 10.23 -9.25 2.88
CA THR A 56 9.72 -8.36 1.83
C THR A 56 8.24 -8.60 1.63
N GLU A 57 7.47 -7.53 1.47
CA GLU A 57 6.05 -7.58 1.17
C GLU A 57 5.68 -6.72 -0.03
N ASN A 58 4.65 -7.14 -0.77
CA ASN A 58 4.10 -6.36 -1.88
C ASN A 58 2.73 -5.82 -1.48
N ILE A 59 2.57 -4.50 -1.54
CA ILE A 59 1.33 -3.79 -1.22
C ILE A 59 0.68 -3.31 -2.50
N LEU A 60 -0.61 -3.58 -2.64
CA LEU A 60 -1.42 -3.12 -3.75
C LEU A 60 -2.33 -1.99 -3.29
N ALA A 61 -2.67 -1.09 -4.20
CA ALA A 61 -3.75 -0.13 -4.00
C ALA A 61 -4.82 -0.42 -5.06
N GLU A 62 -6.02 -0.78 -4.61
CA GLU A 62 -7.14 -1.11 -5.49
C GLU A 62 -8.42 -0.38 -5.10
N GLU A 63 -9.17 0.01 -6.11
CA GLU A 63 -10.48 0.63 -5.96
C GLU A 63 -11.53 -0.44 -5.71
N ALA A 64 -12.24 -0.32 -4.60
CA ALA A 64 -13.41 -1.11 -4.26
C ALA A 64 -14.66 -0.23 -4.27
N ALA A 65 -15.84 -0.83 -4.09
CA ALA A 65 -17.12 -0.11 -4.11
C ALA A 65 -17.23 1.00 -3.04
N ASP A 66 -16.47 0.86 -1.95
CA ASP A 66 -16.40 1.78 -0.82
C ASP A 66 -15.22 2.76 -0.89
N GLY A 67 -14.44 2.75 -1.98
CA GLY A 67 -13.30 3.63 -2.20
C GLY A 67 -11.99 2.87 -2.40
N TRP A 68 -10.88 3.59 -2.33
CA TRP A 68 -9.54 3.00 -2.50
C TRP A 68 -9.06 2.35 -1.20
N TRP A 69 -8.42 1.20 -1.34
CA TRP A 69 -7.88 0.41 -0.23
C TRP A 69 -6.46 -0.03 -0.51
N TYR A 70 -5.65 -0.13 0.55
CA TYR A 70 -4.40 -0.86 0.53
C TYR A 70 -4.66 -2.34 0.82
N TRP A 71 -4.04 -3.21 0.05
CA TRP A 71 -4.19 -4.65 0.13
C TRP A 71 -2.84 -5.33 0.26
N TRP A 72 -2.83 -6.40 1.04
CA TRP A 72 -1.72 -7.35 1.07
C TRP A 72 -1.65 -8.13 -0.25
N SER A 73 -0.47 -8.69 -0.53
CA SER A 73 -0.24 -9.57 -1.67
C SER A 73 -1.14 -10.82 -1.66
N TRP A 74 -1.61 -11.25 -0.48
CA TRP A 74 -2.56 -12.34 -0.28
C TRP A 74 -4.03 -11.90 -0.26
N ALA A 75 -4.35 -10.76 -0.86
CA ALA A 75 -5.72 -10.25 -1.05
C ALA A 75 -6.51 -9.94 0.24
N GLU A 76 -5.82 -9.59 1.32
CA GLU A 76 -6.45 -9.09 2.55
C GLU A 76 -6.35 -7.56 2.64
N ARG A 77 -7.39 -6.90 3.17
CA ARG A 77 -7.42 -5.44 3.33
C ARG A 77 -6.54 -4.98 4.48
N ILE A 78 -5.64 -4.03 4.20
CA ILE A 78 -4.78 -3.40 5.19
C ILE A 78 -5.50 -2.23 5.85
N ALA A 79 -5.84 -1.20 5.07
CA ALA A 79 -6.55 -0.01 5.52
C ALA A 79 -7.10 0.76 4.30
N PRO A 80 -8.03 1.71 4.50
CA PRO A 80 -8.44 2.64 3.45
C PRO A 80 -7.24 3.43 2.92
N ALA A 81 -7.21 3.73 1.63
CA ALA A 81 -6.10 4.46 1.01
C ALA A 81 -5.98 5.91 1.49
N THR A 82 -7.04 6.44 2.10
CA THR A 82 -7.10 7.73 2.77
C THR A 82 -6.38 7.76 4.13
N GLU A 83 -5.98 6.60 4.67
CA GLU A 83 -5.29 6.46 5.96
C GLU A 83 -3.91 5.79 5.80
N PRO A 84 -2.96 6.41 5.06
CA PRO A 84 -1.66 5.82 4.76
C PRO A 84 -0.83 5.56 6.03
N THR A 85 -0.93 6.43 7.03
CA THR A 85 -0.28 6.25 8.35
C THR A 85 -0.75 4.97 9.05
N THR A 86 -2.06 4.70 9.05
CA THR A 86 -2.63 3.48 9.65
C THR A 86 -2.21 2.23 8.89
N ALA A 87 -2.16 2.30 7.55
CA ALA A 87 -1.64 1.21 6.73
C ALA A 87 -0.16 0.93 7.05
N ALA A 88 0.67 1.97 7.13
CA ALA A 88 2.09 1.85 7.43
C ALA A 88 2.35 1.23 8.81
N ASP A 89 1.57 1.56 9.83
CA ASP A 89 1.69 0.96 11.17
C ASP A 89 1.37 -0.55 11.15
N ARG A 90 0.34 -0.96 10.39
CA ARG A 90 -0.01 -2.39 10.21
C ARG A 90 1.08 -3.13 9.45
N ILE A 91 1.62 -2.53 8.40
CA ILE A 91 2.72 -3.09 7.60
C ILE A 91 3.96 -3.27 8.46
N ALA A 92 4.36 -2.23 9.20
CA ALA A 92 5.49 -2.28 10.12
C ALA A 92 5.31 -3.40 11.16
N ARG A 93 4.11 -3.53 11.74
CA ARG A 93 3.83 -4.59 12.72
C ARG A 93 4.09 -5.99 12.16
N VAL A 94 3.63 -6.29 10.95
CA VAL A 94 3.88 -7.60 10.31
C VAL A 94 5.36 -7.77 10.02
N LEU A 95 6.00 -6.73 9.48
CA LEU A 95 7.42 -6.76 9.08
C LEU A 95 8.42 -6.78 10.26
N PHE A 96 7.98 -6.42 11.47
CA PHE A 96 8.80 -6.51 12.68
C PHE A 96 8.44 -7.70 13.57
N ALA A 97 7.25 -8.30 13.42
CA ALA A 97 6.78 -9.38 14.30
C ALA A 97 7.07 -10.81 13.79
N PHE A 98 7.36 -11.01 12.50
CA PHE A 98 7.49 -12.36 11.92
C PHE A 98 8.88 -12.67 11.37
N PRO A 99 9.70 -13.53 12.02
CA PRO A 99 10.73 -14.28 11.30
C PRO A 99 10.04 -15.26 10.34
N SER A 100 10.35 -15.12 9.06
CA SER A 100 9.69 -15.77 7.92
C SER A 100 9.39 -17.26 8.14
N SER A 101 8.11 -17.60 8.34
CA SER A 101 7.59 -18.97 8.14
C SER A 101 6.40 -19.03 7.18
N PHE A 102 6.08 -17.93 6.50
CA PHE A 102 5.09 -17.92 5.42
C PHE A 102 5.83 -17.83 4.09
N GLY A 103 5.88 -18.96 3.38
CA GLY A 103 6.28 -19.01 1.97
C GLY A 103 5.25 -18.29 1.08
N PRO A 104 5.51 -18.17 -0.24
CA PRO A 104 4.88 -17.15 -1.09
C PRO A 104 3.37 -17.25 -1.33
N GLU A 105 2.61 -18.21 -0.78
CA GLU A 105 1.17 -18.33 -1.04
C GLU A 105 0.40 -18.96 0.13
N GLY A 106 0.13 -18.21 1.20
CA GLY A 106 -0.83 -18.63 2.21
C GLY A 106 -1.20 -17.51 3.18
N PRO A 107 -2.50 -17.30 3.50
CA PRO A 107 -2.90 -16.28 4.46
C PRO A 107 -2.43 -16.63 5.88
N PRO A 108 -2.22 -15.63 6.75
CA PRO A 108 -1.87 -15.89 8.15
C PRO A 108 -3.05 -16.55 8.90
N PRO A 109 -2.80 -17.41 9.90
CA PRO A 109 -3.86 -17.99 10.72
C PRO A 109 -4.53 -16.93 11.61
N SER A 110 -5.85 -17.08 11.76
CA SER A 110 -6.74 -16.24 12.59
C SER A 110 -6.51 -16.37 14.10
#